data_AF-A0A1P8S0N5-F1
#
_entry.id   AF-A0A1P8S0N5-F1
#
_cell.length_a   1.000
_cell.length_b   1.000
_cell.length_c   1.000
_cell.angle_alpha   90.00
_cell.angle_beta   90.00
_cell.angle_gamma   90.00
#
_symmetry.space_group_name_H-M   'P 1'
#
loop_
_entity.id
_entity.type
_entity.pdbx_description
1 polymer ?
#
loop_
_entity_poly.entity_id
_entity_poly.type
_entity_poly.pdbx_seq_one_letter_code
_entity_poly.pdbx_strand_id
1 'polypeptide(L)'
;MKYFLSLFLTLMLALNSYTQNKDKVNIYLNDDLEKIGSDEFHKKKKSYLFHEKVMLIDSFEVHILRNTEKFGHISKSNRDSLTKEIINDYGIRLKSNETLIIHFRDSLLSYLEFKKRRKPHYIHKMRNGDTLEIRISKKRYLKRKKKFDESIQKCHDRSLKYDAKHLYLYRMRSKTAYTYKNLKLNKINSLINDLFFNGFSGMIILRPDGNYYRYGESSDKKIIKMIKQEDWTDLIADYNKNLTDLPILRKGANRRSSRSSSFKIPASNDKEKIRDAFERHENSYPINIECYSIGY
;
A
#
# COMPACT_ATOMS: atom_id res chain seq x y z
N MET A 1 18.21 -56.02 -27.00
CA MET A 1 17.63 -54.71 -27.39
C MET A 1 16.53 -54.20 -26.45
N LYS A 2 15.49 -54.99 -26.09
CA LYS A 2 14.36 -54.50 -25.27
C LYS A 2 14.76 -53.92 -23.89
N TYR A 3 15.72 -54.52 -23.20
CA TYR A 3 16.20 -54.05 -21.90
C TYR A 3 17.06 -52.77 -21.98
N PHE A 4 17.74 -52.55 -23.10
CA PHE A 4 18.59 -51.37 -23.32
C PHE A 4 17.73 -50.11 -23.55
N LEU A 5 16.62 -50.27 -24.28
CA LEU A 5 15.65 -49.19 -24.49
C LEU A 5 14.98 -48.78 -23.17
N SER A 6 14.63 -49.75 -22.32
CA SER A 6 14.05 -49.51 -21.00
C SER A 6 15.02 -48.77 -20.07
N LEU A 7 16.29 -49.19 -20.04
CA LEU A 7 17.35 -48.54 -19.25
C LEU A 7 17.63 -47.11 -19.73
N PHE A 8 17.66 -46.90 -21.04
CA PHE A 8 17.85 -45.57 -21.62
C PHE A 8 16.67 -44.63 -21.31
N LEU A 9 15.43 -45.14 -21.39
CA LEU A 9 14.23 -44.36 -21.07
C LEU A 9 14.16 -43.99 -19.58
N THR A 10 14.52 -44.92 -18.69
CA THR A 10 14.59 -44.64 -17.24
C THR A 10 15.71 -43.65 -16.90
N LEU A 11 16.87 -43.74 -17.55
CA LEU A 11 17.96 -42.78 -17.38
C LEU A 11 17.54 -41.38 -17.87
N MET A 12 16.85 -41.28 -19.01
CA MET A 12 16.34 -40.00 -19.53
C MET A 12 15.24 -39.39 -18.65
N LEU A 13 14.38 -40.21 -18.02
CA LEU A 13 13.37 -39.74 -17.06
C LEU A 13 14.01 -39.27 -15.74
N ALA A 14 15.05 -39.95 -15.27
CA ALA A 14 15.81 -39.55 -14.08
C ALA A 14 16.58 -38.23 -14.28
N LEU A 15 17.20 -38.04 -15.45
CA LEU A 15 17.92 -36.81 -15.78
C LEU A 15 17.00 -35.58 -15.91
N ASN A 16 15.77 -35.75 -16.41
CA ASN A 16 14.78 -34.66 -16.48
C ASN A 16 14.24 -34.24 -15.10
N SER A 17 14.36 -35.10 -14.08
CA SER A 17 13.88 -34.80 -12.72
C SER A 17 14.86 -33.93 -11.93
N TYR A 18 16.15 -33.90 -12.31
CA TYR A 18 17.20 -33.16 -11.63
C TYR A 18 17.35 -31.69 -12.07
N THR A 19 16.69 -31.25 -13.15
CA THR A 19 16.91 -29.92 -13.74
C THR A 19 15.96 -28.82 -13.25
N GLN A 20 14.98 -29.13 -12.40
CA GLN A 20 13.89 -28.18 -12.09
C GLN A 20 13.95 -27.49 -10.72
N ASN A 21 14.98 -27.72 -9.90
CA ASN A 21 15.08 -27.06 -8.59
C ASN A 21 16.48 -26.47 -8.35
N LYS A 22 16.88 -25.50 -9.18
CA LYS A 22 18.00 -24.63 -8.80
C LYS A 22 17.50 -23.72 -7.69
N ASP A 23 18.09 -23.81 -6.51
CA ASP A 23 17.90 -22.84 -5.44
C ASP A 23 18.11 -21.45 -6.02
N LYS A 24 17.07 -20.61 -5.93
CA LYS A 24 17.15 -19.24 -6.44
C LYS A 24 18.13 -18.44 -5.59
N VAL A 25 18.93 -17.62 -6.24
CA VAL A 25 19.88 -16.75 -5.53
C VAL A 25 19.10 -15.59 -4.92
N ASN A 26 19.20 -15.42 -3.60
CA ASN A 26 18.57 -14.32 -2.86
C ASN A 26 19.43 -13.05 -2.94
N ILE A 27 18.81 -11.93 -3.32
CA ILE A 27 19.44 -10.60 -3.34
C ILE A 27 18.69 -9.71 -2.35
N TYR A 28 19.41 -9.15 -1.36
CA TYR A 28 18.84 -8.26 -0.34
C TYR A 28 19.23 -6.81 -0.63
N LEU A 29 18.23 -5.93 -0.79
CA LEU A 29 18.42 -4.51 -1.09
C LEU A 29 17.75 -3.61 -0.04
N ASN A 30 18.26 -2.39 0.17
CA ASN A 30 17.63 -1.35 0.99
C ASN A 30 16.62 -0.49 0.18
N ASP A 31 16.06 0.57 0.80
CA ASP A 31 15.04 1.44 0.19
C ASP A 31 15.59 2.25 -1.00
N ASP A 32 16.91 2.49 -1.00
CA ASP A 32 17.66 3.20 -2.03
C ASP A 32 18.26 2.22 -3.08
N LEU A 33 17.84 0.95 -3.05
CA LEU A 33 18.23 -0.15 -3.96
C LEU A 33 19.71 -0.58 -3.87
N GLU A 34 20.39 -0.22 -2.80
CA GLU A 34 21.75 -0.67 -2.53
C GLU A 34 21.73 -2.05 -1.86
N LYS A 35 22.73 -2.87 -2.18
CA LYS A 35 22.85 -4.22 -1.62
C LYS A 35 23.18 -4.15 -0.12
N ILE A 36 22.46 -4.93 0.69
CA ILE A 36 22.71 -5.09 2.13
C ILE A 36 22.95 -6.55 2.49
N GLY A 37 23.53 -6.79 3.68
CA GLY A 37 23.74 -8.14 4.20
C GLY A 37 22.43 -8.83 4.57
N SER A 38 22.39 -10.16 4.44
CA SER A 38 21.23 -10.98 4.83
C SER A 38 20.86 -10.80 6.31
N ASP A 39 21.86 -10.76 7.19
CA ASP A 39 21.65 -10.56 8.63
C ASP A 39 21.05 -9.19 8.94
N GLU A 40 21.55 -8.15 8.29
CA GLU A 40 21.02 -6.80 8.42
C GLU A 40 19.56 -6.74 7.94
N PHE A 41 19.28 -7.35 6.79
CA PHE A 41 17.93 -7.45 6.24
C PHE A 41 16.97 -8.15 7.22
N HIS A 42 17.33 -9.34 7.71
CA HIS A 42 16.49 -10.11 8.63
C HIS A 42 16.33 -9.46 9.99
N LYS A 43 17.32 -8.70 10.46
CA LYS A 43 17.21 -7.89 11.69
C LYS A 43 16.20 -6.76 11.48
N LYS A 44 16.37 -5.95 10.44
CA LYS A 44 15.52 -4.78 10.18
C LYS A 44 14.08 -5.17 9.81
N LYS A 45 13.86 -6.25 9.05
CA LYS A 45 12.51 -6.68 8.63
C LYS A 45 11.56 -7.04 9.76
N LYS A 46 12.09 -7.33 10.96
CA LYS A 46 11.28 -7.61 12.15
C LYS A 46 10.64 -6.34 12.71
N SER A 47 11.18 -5.16 12.39
CA SER A 47 10.65 -3.89 12.87
C SER A 47 9.47 -3.40 12.03
N TYR A 48 8.50 -2.75 12.66
CA TYR A 48 7.35 -2.14 11.97
C TYR A 48 7.76 -1.01 11.01
N LEU A 49 8.97 -0.47 11.16
CA LEU A 49 9.52 0.57 10.31
C LEU A 49 9.83 0.08 8.90
N PHE A 50 9.90 -1.24 8.69
CA PHE A 50 10.28 -1.80 7.40
C PHE A 50 9.21 -2.72 6.83
N HIS A 51 9.04 -2.66 5.52
CA HIS A 51 8.21 -3.58 4.76
C HIS A 51 9.06 -4.30 3.72
N GLU A 52 8.95 -5.62 3.69
CA GLU A 52 9.60 -6.47 2.71
C GLU A 52 8.76 -6.53 1.43
N LYS A 53 9.40 -6.21 0.29
CA LYS A 53 8.88 -6.55 -1.04
C LYS A 53 9.75 -7.61 -1.67
N VAL A 54 9.10 -8.69 -2.10
CA VAL A 54 9.75 -9.77 -2.85
C VAL A 54 9.42 -9.64 -4.34
N MET A 55 10.43 -9.77 -5.19
CA MET A 55 10.28 -9.89 -6.64
C MET A 55 10.97 -11.17 -7.10
N LEU A 56 10.27 -11.97 -7.88
CA LEU A 56 10.83 -13.16 -8.53
C LEU A 56 11.27 -12.79 -9.94
N ILE A 57 12.55 -12.97 -10.25
CA ILE A 57 13.13 -12.72 -11.58
C ILE A 57 13.86 -14.00 -11.96
N ASP A 58 13.27 -14.86 -12.78
CA ASP A 58 13.81 -16.15 -13.25
C ASP A 58 14.67 -16.91 -12.22
N SER A 59 15.99 -16.66 -12.20
CA SER A 59 17.00 -17.28 -11.31
C SER A 59 17.18 -16.63 -9.94
N PHE A 60 16.57 -15.47 -9.69
CA PHE A 60 16.75 -14.64 -8.51
C PHE A 60 15.44 -14.43 -7.75
N GLU A 61 15.57 -14.33 -6.43
CA GLU A 61 14.57 -13.76 -5.55
C GLU A 61 15.14 -12.47 -4.95
N VAL A 62 14.57 -11.34 -5.35
CA VAL A 62 15.02 -10.02 -4.91
C VAL A 62 14.13 -9.57 -3.75
N HIS A 63 14.73 -9.46 -2.58
CA HIS A 63 14.14 -8.97 -1.35
C HIS A 63 14.53 -7.51 -1.15
N ILE A 64 13.56 -6.60 -1.26
CA ILE A 64 13.78 -5.16 -1.06
C ILE A 64 13.16 -4.76 0.27
N LEU A 65 13.99 -4.23 1.17
CA LEU A 65 13.56 -3.72 2.46
C LEU A 65 13.28 -2.23 2.38
N ARG A 66 12.04 -1.83 2.66
CA ARG A 66 11.59 -0.45 2.45
C ARG A 66 11.15 0.18 3.74
N ASN A 67 11.49 1.46 3.91
CA ASN A 67 10.98 2.22 5.03
C ASN A 67 9.48 2.47 4.85
N THR A 68 8.68 2.13 5.87
CA THR A 68 7.24 2.40 5.92
C THR A 68 6.95 3.87 6.17
N GLU A 69 7.90 4.57 6.80
CA GLU A 69 7.94 6.02 6.98
C GLU A 69 9.38 6.54 6.82
N LYS A 70 9.58 7.73 6.24
CA LYS A 70 10.91 8.35 6.03
C LYS A 70 10.80 9.86 6.19
N PHE A 71 11.63 10.44 7.06
CA PHE A 71 11.90 11.88 7.05
C PHE A 71 13.03 12.18 6.07
N GLY A 72 12.96 13.34 5.42
CA GLY A 72 14.03 13.81 4.56
C GLY A 72 13.93 15.30 4.27
N HIS A 73 14.85 15.79 3.47
CA HIS A 73 14.93 17.18 3.06
C HIS A 73 15.20 17.25 1.56
N ILE A 74 14.48 18.11 0.84
CA ILE A 74 14.79 18.43 -0.56
C ILE A 74 15.53 19.76 -0.62
N SER A 75 16.57 19.82 -1.46
CA SER A 75 17.31 21.07 -1.67
C SER A 75 16.41 22.17 -2.22
N LYS A 76 16.78 23.43 -1.98
CA LYS A 76 16.07 24.60 -2.51
C LYS A 76 15.84 24.51 -4.03
N SER A 77 16.85 24.08 -4.78
CA SER A 77 16.75 23.92 -6.25
C SER A 77 15.69 22.86 -6.65
N ASN A 78 15.69 21.71 -5.98
CA ASN A 78 14.70 20.65 -6.24
C ASN A 78 13.30 21.09 -5.84
N ARG A 79 13.17 21.82 -4.72
CA ARG A 79 11.90 22.38 -4.27
C ARG A 79 11.35 23.38 -5.28
N ASP A 80 12.17 24.33 -5.74
CA ASP A 80 11.73 25.35 -6.67
C ASP A 80 11.33 24.74 -8.04
N SER A 81 12.05 23.70 -8.48
CA SER A 81 11.70 22.92 -9.68
C SER A 81 10.39 22.16 -9.50
N LEU A 82 10.22 21.48 -8.36
CA LEU A 82 9.00 20.77 -8.00
C LEU A 82 7.79 21.71 -7.94
N THR A 83 7.92 22.89 -7.35
CA THR A 83 6.82 23.88 -7.30
C THR A 83 6.42 24.33 -8.70
N LYS A 84 7.38 24.60 -9.60
CA LYS A 84 7.10 24.96 -10.99
C LYS A 84 6.34 23.84 -11.71
N GLU A 85 6.80 22.60 -11.59
CA GLU A 85 6.11 21.45 -12.18
C GLU A 85 4.70 21.28 -11.62
N ILE A 86 4.51 21.43 -10.32
CA ILE A 86 3.18 21.29 -9.71
C ILE A 86 2.19 22.33 -10.26
N ILE A 87 2.65 23.56 -10.48
CA ILE A 87 1.84 24.62 -11.08
C ILE A 87 1.53 24.27 -12.54
N ASN A 88 2.54 23.87 -13.32
CA ASN A 88 2.40 23.63 -14.75
C ASN A 88 1.57 22.38 -15.06
N ASP A 89 1.88 21.25 -14.40
CA ASP A 89 1.27 19.94 -14.70
C ASP A 89 -0.10 19.77 -14.05
N TYR A 90 -0.30 20.35 -12.86
CA TYR A 90 -1.51 20.10 -12.04
C TYR A 90 -2.36 21.34 -11.79
N GLY A 91 -1.85 22.54 -12.08
CA GLY A 91 -2.55 23.81 -11.87
C GLY A 91 -2.67 24.20 -10.40
N ILE A 92 -1.86 23.63 -9.51
CA ILE A 92 -1.92 23.90 -8.06
C ILE A 92 -0.91 25.00 -7.72
N ARG A 93 -1.40 26.19 -7.38
CA ARG A 93 -0.58 27.30 -6.88
C ARG A 93 -0.38 27.15 -5.38
N LEU A 94 0.87 27.07 -4.93
CA LEU A 94 1.25 27.03 -3.51
C LEU A 94 1.70 28.42 -3.05
N LYS A 95 1.20 28.89 -1.91
CA LYS A 95 1.76 30.06 -1.22
C LYS A 95 3.09 29.66 -0.55
N SER A 96 3.91 30.67 -0.22
CA SER A 96 5.25 30.46 0.36
C SER A 96 5.25 29.75 1.72
N ASN A 97 4.12 29.71 2.43
CA ASN A 97 3.98 29.05 3.74
C ASN A 97 3.08 27.81 3.71
N GLU A 98 2.53 27.43 2.55
CA GLU A 98 1.59 26.32 2.46
C GLU A 98 2.29 24.97 2.44
N THR A 99 1.78 24.02 3.23
CA THR A 99 2.21 22.63 3.21
C THR A 99 1.53 21.89 2.05
N LEU A 100 2.30 21.13 1.28
CA LEU A 100 1.77 20.25 0.24
C LEU A 100 1.66 18.81 0.74
N ILE A 101 0.48 18.21 0.56
CA ILE A 101 0.22 16.82 0.88
C ILE A 101 0.00 16.05 -0.41
N ILE A 102 0.97 15.21 -0.78
CA ILE A 102 0.91 14.42 -2.02
C ILE A 102 0.40 13.03 -1.67
N HIS A 103 -0.67 12.60 -2.34
CA HIS A 103 -1.26 11.27 -2.23
C HIS A 103 -0.97 10.52 -3.52
N PHE A 104 -0.18 9.45 -3.47
CA PHE A 104 0.17 8.68 -4.66
C PHE A 104 -0.36 7.24 -4.61
N ARG A 105 -0.93 6.83 -5.74
CA ARG A 105 -1.47 5.49 -5.99
C ARG A 105 -0.80 4.88 -7.21
N ASP A 106 -0.08 3.78 -7.01
CA ASP A 106 0.54 3.07 -8.12
C ASP A 106 -0.53 2.56 -9.12
N SER A 107 -1.66 2.04 -8.62
CA SER A 107 -2.75 1.60 -9.49
C SER A 107 -4.15 1.95 -8.98
N LEU A 108 -4.99 2.45 -9.89
CA LEU A 108 -6.43 2.64 -9.72
C LEU A 108 -7.18 1.56 -10.50
N LEU A 109 -7.46 0.46 -9.81
CA LEU A 109 -8.02 -0.76 -10.40
C LEU A 109 -9.52 -0.67 -10.65
N SER A 110 -9.97 -1.25 -11.76
CA SER A 110 -11.36 -1.58 -12.03
C SER A 110 -11.88 -2.64 -11.05
N TYR A 111 -13.19 -2.86 -11.01
CA TYR A 111 -13.77 -3.92 -10.17
C TYR A 111 -13.19 -5.31 -10.50
N LEU A 112 -13.03 -5.63 -11.79
CA LEU A 112 -12.55 -6.95 -12.22
C LEU A 112 -11.10 -7.19 -11.78
N GLU A 113 -10.21 -6.22 -11.97
CA GLU A 113 -8.81 -6.33 -11.52
C GLU A 113 -8.71 -6.34 -10.00
N PHE A 114 -9.50 -5.51 -9.31
CA PHE A 114 -9.56 -5.52 -7.86
C PHE A 114 -10.01 -6.88 -7.31
N LYS A 115 -11.06 -7.48 -7.91
CA LYS A 115 -11.57 -8.81 -7.56
C LYS A 115 -10.55 -9.92 -7.82
N LYS A 116 -9.70 -9.78 -8.84
CA LYS A 116 -8.62 -10.73 -9.15
C LYS A 116 -7.48 -10.64 -8.14
N ARG A 117 -7.05 -9.43 -7.77
CA ARG A 117 -5.93 -9.21 -6.84
C ARG A 117 -6.29 -9.45 -5.38
N ARG A 118 -7.54 -9.20 -4.98
CA ARG A 118 -7.97 -9.39 -3.59
C ARG A 118 -8.22 -10.88 -3.31
N LYS A 119 -7.58 -11.40 -2.26
CA LYS A 119 -7.83 -12.77 -1.77
C LYS A 119 -9.32 -12.93 -1.41
N PRO A 120 -9.95 -14.05 -1.79
CA PRO A 120 -11.32 -14.33 -1.36
C PRO A 120 -11.39 -14.56 0.16
N HIS A 121 -12.60 -14.42 0.71
CA HIS A 121 -12.91 -14.88 2.06
C HIS A 121 -13.38 -16.32 1.99
N TYR A 122 -12.88 -17.15 2.90
CA TYR A 122 -13.28 -18.55 3.01
C TYR A 122 -14.16 -18.71 4.23
N ILE A 123 -15.35 -19.30 4.03
CA ILE A 123 -16.26 -19.67 5.11
C ILE A 123 -16.25 -21.19 5.22
N HIS A 124 -15.71 -21.70 6.34
CA HIS A 124 -15.68 -23.13 6.64
C HIS A 124 -17.00 -23.56 7.29
N LYS A 125 -17.69 -24.53 6.69
CA LYS A 125 -18.89 -25.14 7.29
C LYS A 125 -18.47 -26.31 8.17
N MET A 126 -18.57 -26.15 9.49
CA MET A 126 -18.21 -27.21 10.43
C MET A 126 -19.05 -28.50 10.26
N ARG A 127 -20.29 -28.41 9.75
CA ARG A 127 -21.18 -29.59 9.65
C ARG A 127 -20.85 -30.54 8.50
N ASN A 128 -20.30 -30.06 7.39
CA ASN A 128 -20.12 -30.86 6.17
C ASN A 128 -18.68 -30.81 5.62
N GLY A 129 -17.74 -30.12 6.28
CA GLY A 129 -16.36 -29.94 5.79
C GLY A 129 -16.22 -28.99 4.57
N ASP A 130 -17.33 -28.55 3.98
CA ASP A 130 -17.36 -27.65 2.84
C ASP A 130 -16.75 -26.27 3.14
N THR A 131 -15.96 -25.75 2.20
CA THR A 131 -15.45 -24.37 2.23
C THR A 131 -16.08 -23.54 1.12
N LEU A 132 -16.71 -22.41 1.48
CA LEU A 132 -17.29 -21.47 0.53
C LEU A 132 -16.33 -20.31 0.27
N GLU A 133 -15.92 -20.14 -0.98
CA GLU A 133 -15.15 -18.98 -1.45
C GLU A 133 -16.12 -17.81 -1.77
N ILE A 134 -15.97 -16.70 -1.05
CA ILE A 134 -16.72 -15.47 -1.31
C ILE A 134 -15.78 -14.32 -1.66
N ARG A 135 -16.01 -13.72 -2.83
CA ARG A 135 -15.30 -12.53 -3.30
C ARG A 135 -16.11 -11.27 -3.04
N ILE A 136 -15.42 -10.13 -2.99
CA ILE A 136 -16.07 -8.84 -2.84
C ILE A 136 -17.05 -8.58 -4.00
N SER A 137 -18.26 -8.15 -3.68
CA SER A 137 -19.26 -7.78 -4.68
C SER A 137 -18.98 -6.41 -5.28
N LYS A 138 -19.49 -6.18 -6.51
CA LYS A 138 -19.36 -4.89 -7.20
C LYS A 138 -20.00 -3.75 -6.39
N LYS A 139 -21.13 -4.04 -5.71
CA LYS A 139 -21.83 -3.10 -4.81
C LYS A 139 -20.93 -2.63 -3.67
N ARG A 140 -20.25 -3.56 -2.97
CA ARG A 140 -19.31 -3.23 -1.88
C ARG A 140 -18.12 -2.44 -2.40
N TYR A 141 -17.56 -2.82 -3.56
CA TYR A 141 -16.48 -2.07 -4.23
C TYR A 141 -16.89 -0.61 -4.51
N LEU A 142 -18.05 -0.39 -5.13
CA LEU A 142 -18.56 0.96 -5.41
C LEU A 142 -18.85 1.75 -4.13
N LYS A 143 -19.38 1.10 -3.08
CA LYS A 143 -19.59 1.71 -1.76
C LYS A 143 -18.26 2.22 -1.16
N ARG A 144 -17.17 1.46 -1.27
CA ARG A 144 -15.83 1.88 -0.82
C ARG A 144 -15.33 3.10 -1.60
N LYS A 145 -15.47 3.09 -2.93
CA LYS A 145 -15.06 4.20 -3.79
C LYS A 145 -15.83 5.49 -3.48
N LYS A 146 -17.16 5.38 -3.30
CA LYS A 146 -18.01 6.50 -2.86
C LYS A 146 -17.59 7.05 -1.51
N LYS A 147 -17.37 6.18 -0.52
CA LYS A 147 -16.95 6.60 0.83
C LYS A 147 -15.56 7.24 0.82
N PHE A 148 -14.65 6.77 -0.03
CA PHE A 148 -13.35 7.42 -0.22
C PHE A 148 -13.56 8.83 -0.77
N ASP A 149 -14.30 8.99 -1.86
CA ASP A 149 -14.61 10.28 -2.49
C ASP A 149 -15.28 11.28 -1.53
N GLU A 150 -16.23 10.81 -0.69
CA GLU A 150 -16.84 11.61 0.38
C GLU A 150 -15.83 12.01 1.47
N SER A 151 -14.89 11.13 1.81
CA SER A 151 -13.87 11.45 2.81
C SER A 151 -12.92 12.53 2.31
N ILE A 152 -12.56 12.52 1.02
CA ILE A 152 -11.64 13.49 0.40
C ILE A 152 -12.14 14.93 0.59
N GLN A 153 -13.44 15.17 0.40
CA GLN A 153 -14.03 16.49 0.66
C GLN A 153 -13.77 16.94 2.11
N LYS A 154 -14.05 16.07 3.09
CA LYS A 154 -13.81 16.37 4.51
C LYS A 154 -12.34 16.63 4.80
N CYS A 155 -11.44 16.00 4.05
CA CYS A 155 -9.99 16.21 4.21
C CYS A 155 -9.60 17.58 3.69
N HIS A 156 -10.07 17.98 2.51
CA HIS A 156 -9.87 19.32 1.99
C HIS A 156 -10.36 20.39 2.98
N ASP A 157 -11.58 20.23 3.49
CA ASP A 157 -12.16 21.19 4.44
C ASP A 157 -11.36 21.31 5.74
N ARG A 158 -10.76 20.20 6.21
CA ARG A 158 -9.91 20.20 7.42
C ARG A 158 -8.54 20.82 7.15
N SER A 159 -7.93 20.52 6.02
CA SER A 159 -6.58 20.96 5.67
C SER A 159 -6.50 22.44 5.32
N LEU A 160 -7.60 23.03 4.81
CA LEU A 160 -7.72 24.47 4.63
C LEU A 160 -7.49 25.26 5.93
N LYS A 161 -7.80 24.67 7.10
CA LYS A 161 -7.59 25.33 8.41
C LYS A 161 -6.11 25.38 8.83
N TYR A 162 -5.25 24.68 8.11
CA TYR A 162 -3.83 24.50 8.46
C TYR A 162 -2.91 24.85 7.29
N ASP A 163 -3.37 25.70 6.37
CA ASP A 163 -2.61 26.11 5.17
C ASP A 163 -2.00 24.92 4.41
N ALA A 164 -2.78 23.84 4.28
CA ALA A 164 -2.34 22.62 3.62
C ALA A 164 -3.17 22.32 2.36
N LYS A 165 -2.47 22.05 1.25
CA LYS A 165 -3.07 21.68 -0.04
C LYS A 165 -2.79 20.23 -0.37
N HIS A 166 -3.76 19.58 -1.01
CA HIS A 166 -3.65 18.18 -1.39
C HIS A 166 -3.46 18.03 -2.89
N LEU A 167 -2.55 17.14 -3.29
CA LEU A 167 -2.35 16.71 -4.66
C LEU A 167 -2.55 15.20 -4.74
N TYR A 168 -3.47 14.74 -5.59
CA TYR A 168 -3.78 13.32 -5.75
C TYR A 168 -3.27 12.79 -7.09
N LEU A 169 -2.33 11.85 -7.01
CA LEU A 169 -1.58 11.31 -8.12
C LEU A 169 -1.82 9.81 -8.31
N TYR A 170 -1.75 9.35 -9.54
CA TYR A 170 -1.75 7.94 -9.88
C TYR A 170 -0.73 7.61 -10.97
N ARG A 171 -0.23 6.38 -11.01
CA ARG A 171 0.61 5.91 -12.12
C ARG A 171 -0.23 5.24 -13.19
N MET A 172 -0.93 4.17 -12.83
CA MET A 172 -1.80 3.42 -13.73
C MET A 172 -3.27 3.59 -13.34
N ARG A 173 -4.12 3.81 -14.34
CA ARG A 173 -5.57 3.88 -14.15
C ARG A 173 -6.27 2.98 -15.15
N SER A 174 -6.96 1.98 -14.63
CA SER A 174 -7.86 1.15 -15.42
C SER A 174 -9.21 1.85 -15.57
N LYS A 175 -10.01 1.46 -16.56
CA LYS A 175 -11.37 2.00 -16.74
C LYS A 175 -12.23 1.63 -15.51
N THR A 176 -12.47 2.60 -14.62
CA THR A 176 -13.29 2.41 -13.42
C THR A 176 -14.74 2.75 -13.72
N ALA A 177 -15.68 1.93 -13.23
CA ALA A 177 -17.12 2.24 -13.31
C ALA A 177 -17.57 3.33 -12.33
N TYR A 178 -16.67 3.83 -11.48
CA TYR A 178 -16.92 4.93 -10.55
C TYR A 178 -16.24 6.20 -11.06
N THR A 179 -17.01 7.29 -11.13
CA THR A 179 -16.52 8.64 -11.43
C THR A 179 -16.45 9.42 -10.12
N TYR A 180 -15.24 9.88 -9.78
CA TYR A 180 -15.02 10.68 -8.59
C TYR A 180 -15.56 12.09 -8.78
N LYS A 181 -16.24 12.62 -7.75
CA LYS A 181 -16.82 13.97 -7.76
C LYS A 181 -15.96 14.98 -7.03
N ASN A 182 -15.33 14.58 -5.92
CA ASN A 182 -14.58 15.48 -5.04
C ASN A 182 -13.05 15.31 -5.19
N LEU A 183 -12.62 14.38 -6.04
CA LEU A 183 -11.22 14.01 -6.20
C LEU A 183 -10.74 14.28 -7.63
N LYS A 184 -9.86 15.27 -7.77
CA LYS A 184 -9.11 15.50 -9.01
C LYS A 184 -7.86 14.61 -9.04
N LEU A 185 -7.91 13.54 -9.84
CA LEU A 185 -6.81 12.61 -10.03
C LEU A 185 -5.94 13.03 -11.21
N ASN A 186 -4.64 13.19 -10.98
CA ASN A 186 -3.67 13.46 -12.04
C ASN A 186 -2.66 12.32 -12.17
N LYS A 187 -2.10 12.14 -13.36
CA LYS A 187 -1.02 11.16 -13.55
C LYS A 187 0.26 11.70 -12.90
N ILE A 188 0.99 10.85 -12.17
CA ILE A 188 2.29 11.24 -11.59
C ILE A 188 3.32 11.47 -12.70
N ASN A 189 4.13 12.52 -12.58
CA ASN A 189 5.31 12.75 -13.42
C ASN A 189 6.55 12.00 -12.86
N SER A 190 7.62 11.92 -13.64
CA SER A 190 8.84 11.22 -13.23
C SER A 190 9.50 11.90 -12.03
N LEU A 191 9.62 13.22 -12.02
CA LEU A 191 10.31 13.96 -10.94
C LEU A 191 9.71 13.64 -9.56
N ILE A 192 8.38 13.76 -9.40
CA ILE A 192 7.72 13.47 -8.12
C ILE A 192 7.84 12.00 -7.76
N ASN A 193 7.73 11.11 -8.76
CA ASN A 193 7.89 9.69 -8.52
C ASN A 193 9.30 9.37 -8.00
N ASP A 194 10.33 9.92 -8.63
CA ASP A 194 11.73 9.57 -8.34
C ASP A 194 12.23 10.24 -7.06
N LEU A 195 11.79 11.47 -6.78
CA LEU A 195 12.14 12.17 -5.55
C LEU A 195 11.61 11.46 -4.30
N PHE A 196 10.45 10.81 -4.39
CA PHE A 196 9.75 10.40 -3.18
C PHE A 196 9.18 8.98 -3.18
N PHE A 197 8.70 8.46 -4.30
CA PHE A 197 7.88 7.25 -4.30
C PHE A 197 8.60 6.03 -4.88
N ASN A 198 9.51 6.21 -5.84
CA ASN A 198 10.17 5.16 -6.61
C ASN A 198 9.19 4.06 -7.08
N GLY A 199 7.95 4.47 -7.39
CA GLY A 199 6.87 3.59 -7.82
C GLY A 199 6.01 2.92 -6.77
N PHE A 200 6.05 3.40 -5.54
CA PHE A 200 5.30 2.83 -4.43
C PHE A 200 4.21 3.77 -3.97
N SER A 201 3.01 3.22 -3.81
CA SER A 201 1.89 3.99 -3.24
C SER A 201 2.27 4.52 -1.87
N GLY A 202 1.91 5.77 -1.60
CA GLY A 202 2.37 6.47 -0.43
C GLY A 202 1.67 7.82 -0.26
N MET A 203 1.98 8.48 0.84
CA MET A 203 1.70 9.88 1.06
C MET A 203 2.96 10.62 1.48
N ILE A 204 2.98 11.92 1.21
CA ILE A 204 4.03 12.83 1.63
C ILE A 204 3.39 14.06 2.25
N ILE A 205 3.95 14.53 3.35
CA ILE A 205 3.80 15.92 3.80
C ILE A 205 5.09 16.64 3.40
N LEU A 206 5.00 17.64 2.54
CA LEU A 206 6.12 18.47 2.12
C LEU A 206 5.89 19.89 2.65
N ARG A 207 6.81 20.35 3.49
CA ARG A 207 6.79 21.68 4.07
C ARG A 207 7.46 22.70 3.15
N PRO A 208 7.18 24.01 3.33
CA PRO A 208 7.78 25.05 2.50
C PRO A 208 9.29 25.16 2.62
N ASP A 209 9.86 24.75 3.76
CA ASP A 209 11.29 24.73 4.02
C ASP A 209 12.04 23.58 3.30
N GLY A 210 11.32 22.67 2.63
CA GLY A 210 11.87 21.51 1.95
C GLY A 210 11.93 20.25 2.82
N ASN A 211 11.59 20.32 4.10
CA ASN A 211 11.45 19.13 4.92
C ASN A 211 10.23 18.31 4.48
N TYR A 212 10.39 17.00 4.39
CA TYR A 212 9.30 16.11 4.02
C TYR A 212 9.22 14.88 4.91
N TYR A 213 8.01 14.35 5.02
CA TYR A 213 7.71 13.10 5.69
C TYR A 213 6.89 12.21 4.77
N ARG A 214 7.50 11.11 4.31
CA ARG A 214 6.89 10.06 3.50
C ARG A 214 6.32 8.98 4.42
N TYR A 215 5.12 8.49 4.12
CA TYR A 215 4.51 7.39 4.88
C TYR A 215 3.53 6.57 4.02
N GLY A 216 3.39 5.28 4.34
CA GLY A 216 2.33 4.44 3.78
C GLY A 216 1.00 4.63 4.52
N GLU A 217 1.03 4.52 5.85
CA GLU A 217 -0.16 4.68 6.70
C GLU A 217 0.18 5.40 8.00
N SER A 218 -0.64 6.38 8.35
CA SER A 218 -0.52 7.12 9.60
C SER A 218 -1.89 7.54 10.11
N SER A 219 -1.99 7.82 11.41
CA SER A 219 -3.25 8.29 11.99
C SER A 219 -3.46 9.76 11.65
N ASP A 220 -4.72 10.15 11.44
CA ASP A 220 -5.08 11.55 11.21
C ASP A 220 -4.54 12.47 12.31
N LYS A 221 -4.54 12.01 13.57
CA LYS A 221 -4.00 12.77 14.71
C LYS A 221 -2.50 13.04 14.56
N LYS A 222 -1.69 12.05 14.16
CA LYS A 222 -0.23 12.24 13.94
C LYS A 222 -0.01 13.23 12.80
N ILE A 223 -0.70 13.04 11.68
CA ILE A 223 -0.52 13.89 10.49
C ILE A 223 -0.95 15.33 10.75
N ILE A 224 -2.10 15.55 11.41
CA ILE A 224 -2.54 16.89 11.80
C ILE A 224 -1.54 17.54 12.77
N LYS A 225 -0.98 16.79 13.73
CA LYS A 225 0.08 17.32 14.60
C LYS A 225 1.29 17.77 13.78
N MET A 226 1.72 16.97 12.80
CA MET A 226 2.87 17.30 11.95
C MET A 226 2.64 18.54 11.09
N ILE A 227 1.45 18.69 10.50
CA ILE A 227 1.10 19.87 9.68
C ILE A 227 1.11 21.15 10.54
N LYS A 228 0.68 21.05 11.81
CA LYS A 228 0.65 22.19 12.74
C LYS A 228 2.00 22.57 13.33
N GLN A 229 2.96 21.66 13.35
CA GLN A 229 4.21 21.85 14.06
C GLN A 229 5.23 22.54 13.16
N GLU A 230 5.72 23.71 13.58
CA GLU A 230 6.71 24.50 12.83
C GLU A 230 8.11 23.88 12.85
N ASP A 231 8.40 22.97 13.78
CA ASP A 231 9.69 22.29 13.86
C ASP A 231 9.49 20.78 14.02
N TRP A 232 10.17 19.98 13.20
CA TRP A 232 10.09 18.52 13.26
C TRP A 232 11.28 17.88 13.97
N THR A 233 12.19 18.65 14.57
CA THR A 233 13.41 18.15 15.24
C THR A 233 13.13 16.98 16.18
N ASP A 234 12.17 17.11 17.10
CA ASP A 234 11.80 16.03 18.02
C ASP A 234 11.25 14.79 17.31
N LEU A 235 10.44 14.99 16.27
CA LEU A 235 9.85 13.90 15.50
C LEU A 235 10.92 13.13 14.70
N ILE A 236 11.91 13.86 14.19
CA ILE A 236 13.06 13.31 13.48
C ILE A 236 13.97 12.56 14.46
N ALA A 237 14.22 13.12 15.65
CA ALA A 237 15.00 12.47 16.70
C ALA A 237 14.35 11.15 17.15
N ASP A 238 13.04 11.15 17.40
CA ASP A 238 12.26 9.95 17.73
C ASP A 238 12.33 8.92 16.59
N TYR A 239 12.21 9.35 15.34
CA TYR A 239 12.33 8.47 14.18
C TYR A 239 13.73 7.85 14.08
N ASN A 240 14.79 8.64 14.19
CA ASN A 240 16.18 8.18 14.15
C ASN A 240 16.49 7.20 15.28
N LYS A 241 15.96 7.46 16.49
CA LYS A 241 16.05 6.52 17.60
C LYS A 241 15.40 5.18 17.26
N ASN A 242 14.18 5.19 16.69
CA ASN A 242 13.50 3.95 16.32
C ASN A 242 14.24 3.19 15.18
N LEU A 243 14.92 3.88 14.26
CA LEU A 243 15.77 3.23 13.25
C LEU A 243 16.93 2.44 13.87
N THR A 244 17.43 2.89 15.02
CA THR A 244 18.49 2.20 15.78
C THR A 244 17.92 1.08 16.65
N ASP A 245 16.84 1.37 17.40
CA ASP A 245 16.24 0.43 18.35
C ASP A 245 15.50 -0.74 17.66
N LEU A 246 15.10 -0.56 16.40
CA LEU A 246 14.36 -1.53 15.58
C LEU A 246 13.16 -2.17 16.30
N PRO A 247 12.22 -1.35 16.82
CA PRO A 247 11.07 -1.85 17.55
C PRO A 247 10.19 -2.74 16.66
N ILE A 248 9.77 -3.89 17.18
CA ILE A 248 8.93 -4.85 16.46
C ILE A 248 7.50 -4.32 16.27
N LEU A 249 6.95 -3.64 17.28
CA LEU A 249 5.57 -3.15 17.29
C LEU A 249 5.50 -1.63 17.33
N ARG A 250 4.53 -1.06 16.60
CA ARG A 250 4.23 0.37 16.64
C ARG A 250 3.43 0.70 17.90
N LYS A 251 4.00 1.50 18.82
CA LYS A 251 3.29 2.01 20.00
C LYS A 251 2.03 2.77 19.57
N GLY A 252 0.89 2.44 20.16
CA GLY A 252 -0.40 3.08 19.85
C GLY A 252 -1.00 2.72 18.48
N ALA A 253 -0.42 1.75 17.74
CA ALA A 253 -1.16 1.08 16.69
C ALA A 253 -2.30 0.30 17.35
N ASN A 254 -3.47 0.93 17.43
CA ASN A 254 -4.70 0.23 17.70
C ASN A 254 -4.71 -0.99 16.79
N ARG A 255 -4.80 -2.17 17.41
CA ARG A 255 -5.19 -3.40 16.75
C ARG A 255 -6.46 -3.11 15.94
N ARG A 256 -6.32 -2.68 14.68
CA ARG A 256 -7.43 -2.69 13.70
C ARG A 256 -7.86 -4.14 13.40
N SER A 257 -7.16 -5.12 13.95
CA SER A 257 -7.65 -6.46 14.27
C SER A 257 -8.38 -6.44 15.61
N SER A 258 -9.70 -6.29 15.70
CA SER A 258 -10.61 -7.35 15.32
C SER A 258 -12.03 -6.88 15.64
N ARG A 259 -12.56 -5.88 14.92
CA ARG A 259 -14.01 -5.93 14.65
C ARG A 259 -14.23 -6.99 13.57
N SER A 260 -13.84 -8.23 13.88
CA SER A 260 -14.53 -9.41 13.40
C SER A 260 -15.90 -9.31 14.05
N SER A 261 -16.79 -8.53 13.45
CA SER A 261 -18.19 -8.85 13.59
C SER A 261 -18.33 -10.29 13.16
N SER A 262 -18.59 -11.18 14.10
CA SER A 262 -18.81 -12.58 13.80
C SER A 262 -20.02 -12.66 12.88
N PHE A 263 -19.75 -12.80 11.57
CA PHE A 263 -20.79 -13.13 10.61
C PHE A 263 -21.39 -14.46 11.08
N LYS A 264 -22.63 -14.42 11.56
CA LYS A 264 -23.34 -15.64 11.93
C LYS A 264 -23.75 -16.33 10.64
N ILE A 265 -23.06 -17.44 10.34
CA ILE A 265 -23.39 -18.29 9.19
C ILE A 265 -24.84 -18.76 9.38
N PRO A 266 -25.75 -18.51 8.43
CA PRO A 266 -27.11 -19.02 8.51
C PRO A 266 -27.13 -20.54 8.69
N ALA A 267 -28.14 -21.07 9.41
CA ALA A 267 -28.32 -22.51 9.60
C ALA A 267 -28.65 -23.29 8.30
N SER A 268 -28.77 -22.59 7.17
CA SER A 268 -29.07 -23.19 5.87
C SER A 268 -27.83 -23.83 5.24
N ASN A 269 -28.01 -24.98 4.59
CA ASN A 269 -26.97 -25.59 3.76
C ASN A 269 -26.87 -24.99 2.35
N ASP A 270 -27.84 -24.17 1.95
CA ASP A 270 -27.89 -23.50 0.66
C ASP A 270 -26.74 -22.48 0.53
N LYS A 271 -25.83 -22.72 -0.42
CA LYS A 271 -24.65 -21.88 -0.66
C LYS A 271 -25.03 -20.47 -1.10
N GLU A 272 -26.14 -20.31 -1.82
CA GLU A 272 -26.59 -19.00 -2.30
C GLU A 272 -27.16 -18.17 -1.16
N LYS A 273 -27.98 -18.76 -0.29
CA LYS A 273 -28.49 -18.07 0.90
C LYS A 273 -27.38 -17.58 1.83
N ILE A 274 -26.31 -18.36 1.98
CA ILE A 274 -25.13 -17.95 2.76
C ILE A 274 -24.38 -16.81 2.07
N ARG A 275 -24.18 -16.90 0.76
CA ARG A 275 -23.53 -15.85 -0.04
C ARG A 275 -24.31 -14.54 0.09
N ASP A 276 -25.63 -14.57 -0.09
CA ASP A 276 -26.50 -13.41 0.07
C ASP A 276 -26.47 -12.83 1.48
N ALA A 277 -26.51 -13.69 2.50
CA ALA A 277 -26.41 -13.24 3.89
C ALA A 277 -25.07 -12.56 4.17
N PHE A 278 -23.96 -13.14 3.68
CA PHE A 278 -22.63 -12.55 3.80
C PHE A 278 -22.52 -11.23 3.05
N GLU A 279 -23.06 -11.14 1.83
CA GLU A 279 -23.07 -9.90 1.07
C GLU A 279 -23.90 -8.81 1.75
N ARG A 280 -25.07 -9.13 2.31
CA ARG A 280 -25.88 -8.18 3.10
C ARG A 280 -25.11 -7.71 4.32
N HIS A 281 -24.48 -8.63 5.04
CA HIS A 281 -23.62 -8.36 6.20
C HIS A 281 -22.47 -7.42 5.81
N GLU A 282 -21.64 -7.78 4.83
CA GLU A 282 -20.57 -6.91 4.33
C GLU A 282 -21.08 -5.54 3.91
N ASN A 283 -22.20 -5.48 3.19
CA ASN A 283 -22.76 -4.22 2.74
C ASN A 283 -23.36 -3.36 3.86
N SER A 284 -23.74 -3.93 5.01
CA SER A 284 -24.23 -3.17 6.16
C SER A 284 -23.10 -2.48 6.92
N TYR A 285 -21.88 -3.04 6.92
CA TYR A 285 -20.77 -2.43 7.67
C TYR A 285 -20.46 -1.01 7.23
N PRO A 286 -20.29 -0.08 8.19
CA PRO A 286 -19.76 1.24 7.91
C PRO A 286 -18.34 1.08 7.36
N ILE A 287 -18.04 1.88 6.33
CA ILE A 287 -16.70 1.99 5.77
C ILE A 287 -16.13 3.29 6.32
N ASN A 288 -15.23 3.16 7.29
CA ASN A 288 -14.52 4.30 7.85
C ASN A 288 -13.22 4.48 7.08
N ILE A 289 -13.09 5.61 6.40
CA ILE A 289 -11.89 6.01 5.68
C ILE A 289 -11.37 7.28 6.34
N GLU A 290 -10.16 7.19 6.85
CA GLU A 290 -9.41 8.32 7.40
C GLU A 290 -8.78 9.14 6.27
N CYS A 291 -8.55 10.42 6.54
CA CYS A 291 -8.10 11.37 5.53
C CYS A 291 -6.70 11.10 5.01
N TYR A 292 -5.84 10.63 5.90
CA TYR A 292 -4.45 10.36 5.61
C TYR A 292 -4.20 8.85 5.54
N SER A 293 -5.14 8.14 4.90
CA SER A 293 -5.06 6.72 4.61
C SER A 293 -5.07 6.48 3.10
N ILE A 294 -4.24 5.54 2.65
CA ILE A 294 -4.26 4.96 1.30
C ILE A 294 -5.52 4.08 1.14
N GLY A 295 -6.69 4.44 1.71
CA GLY A 295 -8.02 3.84 1.48
C GLY A 295 -8.07 2.67 0.49
N TYR A 296 -7.96 1.44 0.99
CA TYR A 296 -7.97 0.20 0.19
C TYR A 296 -9.37 -0.21 -0.24
#